data_AF-A0A9N9B6R0-F1
#
_entry.id   AF-A0A9N9B6R0-F1
#
_cell.length_a   1.000
_cell.length_b   1.000
_cell.length_c   1.000
_cell.angle_alpha   90.00
_cell.angle_beta   90.00
_cell.angle_gamma   90.00
#
_symmetry.space_group_name_H-M   'P 1'
#
loop_
_entity.id
_entity.type
_entity.pdbx_description
1 polymer ?
#
loop_
_entity_poly.entity_id
_entity_poly.type
_entity_poly.pdbx_seq_one_letter_code
_entity_poly.pdbx_strand_id
1 'polypeptide(L)'
;MTCNLPSYLVGSPFGALFKQSTSPPLPSAWNHGDSSVFIQVGKNRLRAKYIGAGRDDTEAAAIRTYFPIPQECGLYYYEVEIINKGVGG
;
A
#
# COMPACT_ATOMS: atom_id res chain seq x y z
N MET A 1 -1.28 16.84 2.42
CA MET A 1 -1.89 18.08 2.96
C MET A 1 -1.88 17.94 4.48
N THR A 2 -0.92 18.57 5.17
CA THR A 2 -0.83 18.49 6.63
C THR A 2 -1.77 19.53 7.23
N CYS A 3 -2.83 19.08 7.90
CA CYS A 3 -3.76 19.97 8.59
C CYS A 3 -3.04 20.56 9.80
N ASN A 4 -2.54 21.80 9.69
CA ASN A 4 -1.99 22.52 10.82
C ASN A 4 -3.14 22.96 11.73
N LEU A 5 -3.13 22.49 12.99
CA LEU A 5 -4.11 22.88 13.99
C LEU A 5 -3.90 24.38 14.33
N PRO A 6 -4.93 25.23 14.22
CA PRO A 6 -4.84 26.62 14.66
C PRO A 6 -4.36 26.74 16.10
N SER A 7 -3.46 27.70 16.38
CA SER A 7 -2.78 27.84 17.68
C SER A 7 -3.72 27.96 18.87
N TYR A 8 -4.89 28.57 18.68
CA TYR A 8 -5.91 28.74 19.71
C TYR A 8 -6.64 27.44 20.11
N LEU A 9 -6.48 26.36 19.33
CA LEU A 9 -7.03 25.05 19.67
C LEU A 9 -6.01 24.15 20.37
N VAL A 10 -4.73 24.53 20.44
CA VAL A 10 -3.67 23.75 21.08
C VAL A 10 -3.92 23.67 22.59
N GLY A 11 -4.02 22.44 23.12
CA GLY A 11 -4.30 22.19 24.54
C GLY A 11 -5.79 22.20 24.93
N SER A 12 -6.69 22.52 23.99
CA SER A 12 -8.14 22.37 24.23
C SER A 12 -8.58 20.90 24.14
N PRO A 13 -9.73 20.52 24.73
CA PRO A 13 -10.33 19.20 24.52
C PRO A 13 -10.55 18.90 23.02
N PHE A 14 -10.89 19.92 22.23
CA PHE A 14 -11.02 19.82 20.78
C PHE A 14 -9.68 19.59 20.08
N GLY A 15 -8.61 20.26 20.52
CA GLY A 15 -7.25 20.05 20.02
C GLY A 15 -6.67 18.68 20.38
N ALA A 16 -7.05 18.11 21.52
CA ALA A 16 -6.73 16.73 21.87
C ALA A 16 -7.40 15.73 20.90
N LEU A 17 -8.64 16.02 20.47
CA LEU A 17 -9.37 15.27 19.45
C LEU A 17 -8.73 15.39 18.06
N PHE A 18 -8.28 16.60 17.69
CA PHE A 18 -7.56 16.84 16.45
C PHE A 18 -6.15 16.22 16.42
N LYS A 19 -5.54 15.96 17.59
CA LYS A 19 -4.26 15.24 17.66
C LYS A 19 -4.36 13.80 17.17
N GLN A 20 -5.58 13.23 17.14
CA GLN A 20 -5.87 11.92 16.56
C GLN A 20 -6.12 11.96 15.04
N SER A 21 -6.26 13.12 14.42
CA SER A 21 -6.53 13.22 12.98
C SER A 21 -5.24 13.20 12.15
N THR A 22 -4.32 12.27 12.43
CA THR A 22 -3.35 11.88 11.41
C THR A 22 -4.11 11.07 10.39
N SER A 23 -4.32 11.63 9.19
CA SER A 23 -4.94 10.90 8.09
C SER A 23 -4.27 9.53 7.95
N PRO A 24 -5.02 8.42 7.95
CA PRO A 24 -4.43 7.10 7.76
C PRO A 24 -3.56 7.07 6.50
N PRO A 25 -2.40 6.42 6.54
CA PRO A 25 -1.48 6.41 5.41
C PRO A 25 -2.12 5.70 4.20
N LEU A 26 -1.90 6.26 3.02
CA LEU A 26 -2.35 5.65 1.77
C LEU A 26 -1.43 4.49 1.35
N PRO A 27 -1.97 3.51 0.61
CA PRO A 27 -1.15 2.51 -0.06
C PRO A 27 -0.21 3.20 -1.07
N SER A 28 1.11 3.06 -0.87
CA SER A 28 2.12 3.71 -1.73
C SER A 28 3.19 2.76 -2.25
N ALA A 29 3.29 1.55 -1.69
CA ALA A 29 4.28 0.55 -2.08
C ALA A 29 3.83 -0.86 -1.66
N TRP A 30 4.37 -1.86 -2.36
CA TRP A 30 4.21 -3.27 -2.02
C TRP A 30 4.89 -3.64 -0.70
N ASN A 31 4.22 -4.48 0.08
CA ASN A 31 4.71 -4.96 1.37
C ASN A 31 5.41 -6.32 1.21
N HIS A 32 6.74 -6.32 1.31
CA HIS A 32 7.52 -7.56 1.30
C HIS A 32 7.22 -8.47 2.51
N GLY A 33 6.70 -7.92 3.62
CA GLY A 33 6.29 -8.72 4.77
C GLY A 33 4.93 -9.41 4.60
N ASP A 34 4.13 -8.96 3.62
CA ASP A 34 2.82 -9.54 3.29
C ASP A 34 2.78 -9.89 1.80
N SER A 35 3.71 -10.77 1.43
CA SER A 35 3.88 -11.29 0.07
C SER A 35 4.11 -12.79 0.09
N SER A 36 3.63 -13.47 -0.94
CA SER A 36 3.98 -14.87 -1.19
C SER A 36 5.50 -15.04 -1.34
N VAL A 37 6.00 -16.22 -0.98
CA VAL A 37 7.40 -16.64 -1.16
C VAL A 37 7.83 -16.64 -2.63
N PHE A 38 6.88 -16.70 -3.57
CA PHE A 38 7.14 -16.69 -5.00
C PHE A 38 7.17 -15.28 -5.61
N ILE A 39 7.15 -14.22 -4.79
CA ILE A 39 7.25 -12.83 -5.25
C ILE A 39 8.52 -12.20 -4.71
N GLN A 40 9.33 -11.68 -5.63
CA GLN A 40 10.45 -10.80 -5.31
C GLN A 40 10.05 -9.34 -5.54
N VAL A 41 10.22 -8.51 -4.51
CA VAL A 41 9.95 -7.08 -4.57
C VAL A 41 11.22 -6.32 -4.97
N GLY A 42 11.11 -5.43 -5.96
CA GLY A 42 12.24 -4.57 -6.38
C GLY A 42 12.61 -3.53 -5.33
N LYS A 43 13.80 -2.91 -5.48
CA LYS A 43 14.37 -1.95 -4.50
C LYS A 43 13.41 -0.80 -4.11
N ASN A 44 12.66 -0.26 -5.06
CA ASN A 44 11.73 0.85 -4.83
C ASN A 44 10.34 0.37 -4.35
N ARG A 45 10.13 -0.93 -4.17
CA ARG A 45 8.87 -1.55 -3.74
C ARG A 45 7.64 -1.26 -4.61
N LEU A 46 7.85 -0.88 -5.86
CA LEU A 46 6.78 -0.68 -6.86
C LEU A 46 6.75 -1.78 -7.94
N ARG A 47 7.82 -2.56 -8.04
CA ARG A 47 7.92 -3.69 -8.98
C ARG A 47 7.81 -5.00 -8.21
N ALA A 48 6.87 -5.84 -8.59
CA ALA A 48 6.78 -7.24 -8.17
C ALA A 48 7.25 -8.13 -9.31
N LYS A 49 8.07 -9.13 -9.00
CA LYS A 49 8.56 -10.12 -9.96
C LYS A 49 8.20 -11.51 -9.45
N TYR A 50 7.53 -12.30 -10.27
CA TYR A 50 7.31 -13.70 -9.98
C TYR A 50 8.63 -14.48 -10.09
N ILE A 51 8.92 -15.32 -9.10
CA ILE A 51 10.13 -16.16 -9.01
C ILE A 51 9.81 -17.64 -8.75
N GLY A 52 8.52 -18.02 -8.76
CA GLY A 52 8.10 -19.43 -8.70
C GLY A 52 8.39 -20.17 -10.01
N ALA A 53 8.20 -21.50 -10.02
CA ALA A 53 8.40 -22.32 -11.21
C ALA A 53 7.22 -22.23 -12.18
N GLY A 54 6.03 -21.82 -11.71
CA GLY A 54 4.81 -21.64 -12.50
C GLY A 54 4.28 -22.95 -13.08
N ARG A 55 4.42 -24.06 -12.34
CA ARG A 55 4.07 -25.40 -12.85
C ARG A 55 2.57 -25.67 -12.81
N ASP A 56 1.90 -25.21 -11.76
CA ASP A 56 0.47 -25.35 -11.53
C ASP A 56 -0.06 -24.18 -10.68
N ASP A 57 -1.38 -24.14 -10.50
CA ASP A 57 -2.07 -23.06 -9.80
C ASP A 57 -1.76 -23.01 -8.29
N THR A 58 -1.13 -24.04 -7.72
CA THR A 58 -0.72 -24.02 -6.31
C THR A 58 0.43 -23.04 -6.06
N GLU A 59 1.16 -22.68 -7.12
CA GLU A 59 2.21 -21.67 -7.09
C GLU A 59 1.69 -20.26 -7.46
N ALA A 60 0.37 -20.06 -7.53
CA ALA A 60 -0.23 -18.74 -7.65
C ALA A 60 0.20 -17.86 -6.48
N ALA A 61 0.57 -16.61 -6.78
CA ALA A 61 1.22 -15.74 -5.81
C ALA A 61 0.56 -14.36 -5.77
N ALA A 62 0.43 -13.82 -4.57
CA ALA A 62 -0.13 -12.49 -4.33
C ALA A 62 0.73 -11.69 -3.35
N ILE A 63 0.60 -10.37 -3.42
CA ILE A 63 1.26 -9.41 -2.54
C ILE A 63 0.28 -8.29 -2.21
N ARG A 64 0.32 -7.79 -0.98
CA ARG A 64 -0.46 -6.61 -0.56
C ARG A 64 0.41 -5.37 -0.44
N THR A 65 -0.22 -4.20 -0.40
CA THR A 65 0.42 -2.95 0.00
C THR A 65 0.62 -2.88 1.52
N TYR A 66 1.43 -1.94 2.00
CA TYR A 66 1.64 -1.76 3.45
C TYR A 66 0.38 -1.33 4.21
N PHE A 67 -0.50 -0.59 3.54
CA PHE A 67 -1.71 -0.03 4.14
C PHE A 67 -2.91 -0.35 3.26
N PRO A 68 -4.09 -0.56 3.85
CA PRO A 68 -5.36 -0.63 3.12
C PRO A 68 -5.74 0.76 2.58
N ILE A 69 -6.68 0.80 1.65
CA ILE A 69 -7.28 2.07 1.18
C ILE A 69 -8.19 2.62 2.29
N PRO A 70 -7.94 3.84 2.81
CA PRO A 70 -8.80 4.43 3.82
C PRO A 70 -10.18 4.81 3.28
N GLN A 71 -11.22 4.65 4.10
CA GLN A 71 -12.60 4.97 3.71
C GLN A 71 -12.79 6.47 3.42
N GLU A 72 -11.97 7.32 4.04
CA GLU A 72 -12.00 8.77 3.87
C GLU A 72 -11.52 9.22 2.48
N CYS A 73 -10.94 8.33 1.66
CA CYS A 73 -10.49 8.67 0.32
C CYS A 73 -11.64 9.08 -0.61
N GLY A 74 -12.84 8.49 -0.42
CA GLY A 74 -13.96 8.61 -1.34
C GLY A 74 -13.72 7.90 -2.68
N LEU A 75 -12.72 8.36 -3.44
CA LEU A 75 -12.24 7.75 -4.67
C LEU A 75 -10.74 7.49 -4.58
N TYR A 76 -10.33 6.25 -4.85
CA TYR A 76 -8.94 5.84 -4.91
C TYR A 76 -8.63 5.24 -6.27
N TYR A 77 -7.48 5.60 -6.83
CA TYR A 77 -7.04 5.17 -8.16
C TYR A 77 -5.62 4.62 -8.11
N TYR A 78 -5.40 3.48 -8.77
CA TYR A 78 -4.07 2.93 -9.00
C TYR A 78 -4.06 2.19 -10.34
N GLU A 79 -2.87 2.09 -10.92
CA GLU A 79 -2.62 1.35 -12.16
C GLU A 79 -1.50 0.34 -11.95
N VAL A 80 -1.48 -0.68 -12.81
CA VAL A 80 -0.38 -1.65 -12.87
C VAL A 80 0.06 -1.77 -14.33
N GLU A 81 1.35 -1.59 -14.57
CA GLU A 81 1.97 -1.85 -15.87
C GLU A 81 2.48 -3.30 -15.93
N ILE A 82 2.05 -4.05 -16.95
CA ILE A 82 2.57 -5.40 -17.20
C ILE A 82 3.88 -5.30 -17.98
N ILE A 83 4.99 -5.35 -17.25
CA ILE A 83 6.34 -5.27 -17.85
C ILE A 83 6.71 -6.57 -18.59
N ASN A 84 6.26 -7.72 -18.09
CA ASN A 84 6.55 -9.03 -18.67
C ASN A 84 5.44 -10.02 -18.31
N LYS A 85 4.83 -10.66 -19.32
CA LYS A 85 3.76 -11.67 -19.15
C LYS A 85 4.25 -13.06 -18.74
N GLY A 86 5.56 -13.29 -18.70
CA GLY A 86 6.15 -14.60 -18.46
C GLY A 86 6.10 -15.53 -19.68
N VAL A 87 6.36 -16.82 -19.43
CA VAL A 87 6.45 -17.84 -20.50
C VAL A 87 5.06 -18.33 -20.94
N GLY A 88 4.12 -18.44 -19.99
CA GLY A 88 2.75 -18.94 -20.24
C GLY A 88 1.78 -17.91 -20.81
N GLY A 89 2.00 -16.62 -20.54
CA GLY A 89 1.14 -15.54 -21.01
C GLY A 89 -0.08 -15.31 -20.12
#